data_AF-A0A2G1YN41-F1
#
_entry.id   AF-A0A2G1YN41-F1
#
_cell.length_a   1.000
_cell.length_b   1.000
_cell.length_c   1.000
_cell.angle_alpha   90.00
_cell.angle_beta   90.00
_cell.angle_gamma   90.00
#
_symmetry.space_group_name_H-M   'P 1'
#
loop_
_entity.id
_entity.type
_entity.pdbx_description
1 polymer ?
#
loop_
_entity_poly.entity_id
_entity_poly.type
_entity_poly.pdbx_seq_one_letter_code
_entity_poly.pdbx_strand_id
1 'polypeptide(L)' 'MKIIDAIEKDADNRISDIHVWRVGANDYAAIISIVTHFPNAIEHYKELLSDFHKISHITIEVNNCKDESCALRECFYSLS' A
#
# COMPACT_ATOMS: atom_id res chain seq x y z
N MET A 1 10.64 -0.73 4.99
CA MET A 1 10.03 0.20 5.99
C MET A 1 8.71 -0.44 6.36
N LYS A 2 8.43 -0.73 7.63
CA LYS A 2 7.37 -1.70 8.01
C LYS A 2 5.99 -1.46 7.34
N ILE A 3 5.60 -0.22 7.08
CA ILE A 3 4.36 0.14 6.36
C ILE A 3 4.40 -0.29 4.89
N ILE A 4 5.50 0.01 4.19
CA ILE A 4 5.70 -0.42 2.79
C ILE A 4 5.62 -1.93 2.73
N ASP A 5 6.32 -2.60 3.65
CA ASP A 5 6.39 -4.05 3.67
C ASP A 5 5.01 -4.69 3.95
N ALA A 6 4.13 -4.03 4.71
CA ALA A 6 2.79 -4.53 5.02
C ALA A 6 1.86 -4.50 3.79
N ILE A 7 2.00 -3.48 2.93
CA ILE A 7 1.22 -3.36 1.70
C ILE A 7 1.84 -4.20 0.57
N GLU A 8 3.14 -4.06 0.32
CA GLU A 8 3.77 -4.69 -0.86
C GLU A 8 3.99 -6.20 -0.74
N LYS A 9 3.81 -6.78 0.46
CA LYS A 9 3.80 -8.25 0.63
C LYS A 9 2.44 -8.88 0.38
N ASP A 10 1.39 -8.07 0.30
CA ASP A 10 0.05 -8.51 -0.04
C ASP A 10 -0.15 -8.38 -1.56
N ALA A 11 -0.40 -9.50 -2.22
CA ALA A 11 -0.69 -9.57 -3.66
C ALA A 11 0.35 -8.81 -4.53
N ASP A 12 -0.10 -8.08 -5.55
CA ASP A 12 0.72 -7.32 -6.50
C ASP A 12 0.79 -5.82 -6.17
N ASN A 13 0.48 -5.44 -4.92
CA ASN A 13 0.43 -4.05 -4.52
C ASN A 13 1.84 -3.42 -4.55
N ARG A 14 1.95 -2.22 -5.10
CA ARG A 14 3.18 -1.41 -5.08
C ARG A 14 2.87 -0.02 -4.54
N ILE A 15 3.69 0.50 -3.62
CA ILE A 15 3.53 1.88 -3.16
C ILE A 15 4.23 2.79 -4.16
N SER A 16 3.47 3.68 -4.81
CA SER A 16 4.02 4.67 -5.73
C SER A 16 4.43 5.96 -5.03
N ASP A 17 3.76 6.29 -3.93
CA ASP A 17 4.07 7.46 -3.12
C ASP A 17 3.64 7.26 -1.65
N ILE A 18 4.40 7.83 -0.73
CA ILE A 18 4.10 7.80 0.70
C ILE A 18 4.63 9.05 1.40
N HIS A 19 3.72 9.77 2.04
CA HIS A 19 4.04 10.92 2.87
C HIS A 19 3.56 10.68 4.29
N VAL A 20 4.47 10.77 5.26
CA VAL A 20 4.17 10.63 6.69
C VAL A 20 4.64 11.88 7.41
N TRP A 21 3.76 12.48 8.21
CA TRP A 21 4.08 13.66 9.01
C TRP A 21 3.48 13.56 10.41
N ARG A 22 4.09 14.27 11.36
CA ARG A 22 3.61 14.32 12.74
C ARG A 22 2.48 15.35 12.85
N VAL A 23 1.38 14.97 13.49
CA VAL A 23 0.22 15.85 13.73
C VAL A 23 -0.01 16.12 15.22
N GLY A 24 0.62 15.37 16.11
CA GLY A 24 0.52 15.55 17.56
C GLY A 24 1.71 14.98 18.33
N ALA A 25 1.66 15.03 19.66
CA ALA A 25 2.73 14.53 20.52
C ALA A 25 3.00 13.04 20.28
N ASN A 26 1.96 12.24 20.02
CA ASN A 26 2.07 10.80 19.76
C ASN A 26 1.46 10.37 18.42
N ASP A 27 0.98 11.33 17.63
CA ASP A 27 0.14 11.08 16.46
C ASP A 27 0.84 11.45 15.16
N TYR A 28 0.71 10.56 14.18
CA TYR A 28 1.14 10.75 12.81
C TYR A 28 -0.06 10.70 11.86
N ALA A 29 0.09 11.34 10.72
CA ALA A 29 -0.80 11.17 9.58
C ALA A 29 0.00 10.65 8.39
N ALA A 30 -0.68 9.91 7.50
CA ALA A 30 -0.08 9.39 6.29
C ALA A 30 -1.03 9.53 5.09
N ILE A 31 -0.45 9.86 3.92
CA ILE A 31 -1.07 9.67 2.61
C ILE A 31 -0.26 8.59 1.89
N ILE A 32 -0.96 7.59 1.34
CA ILE A 32 -0.35 6.44 0.69
C ILE A 32 -1.03 6.25 -0.66
N SER A 33 -0.23 6.20 -1.73
CA SER A 33 -0.69 5.87 -3.08
C SER A 33 -0.25 4.46 -3.44
N ILE A 34 -1.22 3.60 -3.77
CA ILE A 34 -1.03 2.20 -4.13
C ILE A 34 -1.35 2.01 -5.60
N VAL A 35 -0.50 1.26 -6.30
CA VAL A 35 -0.73 0.79 -7.67
C VAL A 35 -0.85 -0.73 -7.64
N THR A 36 -1.90 -1.27 -8.25
CA THR A 36 -2.19 -2.72 -8.33
C THR A 36 -3.04 -3.01 -9.57
N HIS A 37 -2.91 -4.19 -10.17
CA HIS A 37 -3.78 -4.63 -11.25
C HIS A 37 -5.14 -5.12 -10.74
N PHE A 38 -5.21 -5.54 -9.47
CA PHE A 38 -6.38 -6.14 -8.84
C PHE A 38 -6.75 -5.36 -7.57
N PRO A 39 -7.30 -4.13 -7.71
CA PRO A 39 -7.64 -3.29 -6.57
C PRO A 39 -8.67 -3.97 -5.67
N ASN A 40 -8.36 -4.01 -4.37
CA ASN A 40 -9.27 -4.48 -3.33
C ASN A 40 -10.15 -3.34 -2.78
N ALA A 41 -11.11 -3.70 -1.92
CA ALA A 41 -11.85 -2.73 -1.13
C ALA A 41 -10.92 -1.92 -0.22
N ILE A 42 -11.29 -0.67 0.07
CA ILE A 42 -10.44 0.23 0.86
C ILE A 42 -10.19 -0.30 2.28
N GLU A 43 -11.16 -1.05 2.82
CA GLU A 43 -11.11 -1.69 4.14
C GLU A 43 -9.96 -2.70 4.23
N HIS A 44 -9.70 -3.47 3.17
CA HIS A 44 -8.59 -4.43 3.11
C HIS A 44 -7.25 -3.76 3.38
N TYR A 45 -6.98 -2.64 2.70
CA TYR A 45 -5.74 -1.89 2.90
C TYR A 45 -5.64 -1.27 4.31
N LYS A 46 -6.77 -0.87 4.91
CA LYS A 46 -6.79 -0.39 6.29
C LYS A 46 -6.49 -1.51 7.28
N GLU A 47 -6.96 -2.73 7.02
CA GLU A 47 -6.68 -3.91 7.85
C GLU A 47 -5.19 -4.28 7.82
N LEU A 48 -4.54 -4.25 6.66
CA LEU A 48 -3.08 -4.44 6.53
C LEU A 48 -2.27 -3.44 7.35
N LEU A 49 -2.83 -2.25 7.59
CA LEU A 49 -2.20 -1.18 8.35
C LEU A 49 -2.64 -1.10 9.83
N SER A 50 -3.48 -2.03 10.29
CA SER A 50 -4.07 -1.99 11.62
C SER A 50 -3.03 -2.02 12.75
N ASP A 51 -1.89 -2.68 12.56
CA ASP A 51 -0.78 -2.75 13.53
C ASP A 51 -0.03 -1.42 13.72
N PHE A 52 -0.27 -0.40 12.88
CA PHE A 52 0.41 0.89 12.94
C PHE A 52 -0.36 1.92 13.77
N HIS A 53 -0.61 1.61 15.05
CA HIS A 53 -1.46 2.42 15.94
C HIS A 53 -1.01 3.87 16.19
N LYS A 54 0.21 4.25 15.79
CA LYS A 54 0.71 5.64 15.89
C LYS A 54 0.23 6.54 14.74
N ILE A 55 -0.39 5.97 13.70
CA ILE A 55 -0.92 6.74 12.57
C ILE A 55 -2.41 6.91 12.78
N SER A 56 -2.79 8.09 13.22
CA SER A 56 -4.16 8.42 13.65
C SER A 56 -5.04 8.84 12.47
N HIS A 57 -4.43 9.27 11.36
CA HIS A 57 -5.12 9.65 10.13
C HIS A 57 -4.42 9.04 8.92
N ILE A 58 -5.13 8.20 8.17
CA ILE A 58 -4.61 7.59 6.94
C ILE A 58 -5.55 7.91 5.79
N THR A 59 -5.00 8.42 4.70
CA THR A 59 -5.64 8.53 3.39
C THR A 59 -4.95 7.58 2.43
N ILE A 60 -5.74 6.74 1.75
CA ILE A 60 -5.24 5.76 0.79
C ILE A 60 -5.85 6.09 -0.58
N GLU A 61 -5.01 6.25 -1.58
CA GLU A 61 -5.39 6.33 -2.98
C GLU A 61 -5.01 5.01 -3.67
N VAL A 62 -5.97 4.40 -4.36
CA VAL A 62 -5.75 3.13 -5.07
C VAL A 62 -5.88 3.36 -6.57
N ASN A 63 -4.80 3.11 -7.30
CA ASN A 63 -4.69 3.28 -8.73
C ASN A 63 -4.63 1.91 -9.41
N ASN A 64 -5.59 1.64 -10.30
CA ASN A 64 -5.59 0.42 -11.08
C ASN A 64 -4.54 0.50 -12.21
N CYS A 65 -3.55 -0.39 -12.17
CA CYS A 65 -2.60 -0.58 -13.25
C CYS A 65 -3.24 -1.37 -14.40
N LYS A 66 -3.38 -0.72 -15.55
CA LYS A 66 -3.96 -1.32 -16.77
C LYS A 66 -2.91 -1.82 -17.76
N ASP A 67 -1.63 -1.75 -17.41
CA ASP A 67 -0.55 -2.18 -18.27
C ASP A 67 -0.29 -3.68 -18.08
N GLU A 68 -0.67 -4.48 -19.09
CA GLU A 68 -0.48 -5.93 -19.07
C GLU A 68 1.00 -6.34 -18.92
N SER A 69 1.95 -5.49 -19.32
CA SER A 69 3.37 -5.77 -19.19
C SER A 69 3.86 -5.71 -17.73
N CYS A 70 3.19 -4.94 -16.87
CA CYS A 70 3.46 -4.92 -15.43
C CYS A 70 2.93 -6.20 -14.76
N ALA A 71 1.76 -6.68 -15.13
CA ALA A 71 1.17 -7.91 -14.57
C ALA A 71 2.05 -9.15 -14.86
N LEU A 72 2.71 -9.17 -16.02
CA LEU A 72 3.56 -10.29 -16.44
C LEU A 72 4.91 -10.33 -15.72
N ARG A 73 5.39 -9.22 -15.14
CA ARG A 73 6.67 -9.19 -14.41
C ARG A 73 6.63 -9.95 -13.08
N GLU A 74 5.50 -9.93 -12.38
CA GLU A 74 5.30 -10.66 -11.11
C GLU A 74 5.15 -12.18 -11.34
N CYS A 75 4.54 -12.61 -12.46
CA CYS A 75 4.37 -14.03 -12.80
C CYS A 75 5.69 -14.76 -13.12
N PHE A 76 6.70 -14.08 -13.67
CA PHE A 76 7.95 -14.75 -14.06
C PHE A 76 8.85 -15.15 -12.87
N TYR A 77 8.73 -14.49 -11.71
CA TYR A 77 9.50 -14.86 -10.50
C TYR A 77 8.90 -16.04 -9.71
N SER A 78 7.68 -16.48 -10.05
CA SER A 78 7.03 -17.65 -9.43
C SER A 78 7.36 -18.97 -10.14
N LEU A 79 8.01 -18.92 -11.31
CA LEU A 79 8.32 -20.09 -12.16
C LEU A 79 9.82 -20.43 -12.22
N SER A 80 10.67 -19.86 -11.36
CA SER A 80 12.11 -20.15 -11.27
C SER A 80 12.52 -20.70 -9.91
#